data_AF-A0A952FNF0-F1
#
_entry.id   AF-A0A952FNF0-F1
#
_cell.length_a   1.000
_cell.length_b   1.000
_cell.length_c   1.000
_cell.angle_alpha   90.00
_cell.angle_beta   90.00
_cell.angle_gamma   90.00
#
_symmetry.space_group_name_H-M   'P 1'
#
loop_
_entity.id
_entity.type
_entity.pdbx_description
1 polymer ?
#
loop_
_entity_poly.entity_id
_entity_poly.type
_entity_poly.pdbx_seq_one_letter_code
_entity_poly.pdbx_strand_id
1 'polypeptide(L)' 'MPWIHFTADFDFRPSRRLALAYRAGHTLLVPIATAVAAESAGAGRRVPKPKDEHERP' A
#
# COMPACT_ATOMS: atom_id res chain seq x y z
N MET A 1 3.88 -2.50 -11.16
CA MET A 1 3.60 -2.34 -9.71
C MET A 1 2.59 -1.22 -9.56
N PRO A 2 1.43 -1.45 -8.93
CA PRO A 2 0.40 -0.42 -8.70
C PRO A 2 0.73 0.47 -7.49
N TRP A 3 0.24 1.71 -7.53
CA TRP A 3 0.19 2.58 -6.36
C TRP A 3 -1.08 2.32 -5.58
N ILE A 4 -0.94 2.15 -4.26
CA ILE A 4 -2.05 1.90 -3.34
C ILE A 4 -2.04 2.99 -2.28
N HIS A 5 -3.20 3.59 -2.06
CA HIS A 5 -3.49 4.40 -0.89
C HIS A 5 -4.12 3.51 0.17
N PHE A 6 -3.45 3.37 1.32
CA PHE A 6 -3.93 2.58 2.44
C PHE A 6 -4.90 3.39 3.27
N THR A 7 -6.14 2.93 3.40
CA THR A 7 -7.18 3.58 4.20
C THR A 7 -7.23 3.07 5.63
N ALA A 8 -6.59 1.93 5.90
CA ALA A 8 -6.44 1.33 7.22
C ALA A 8 -5.03 0.74 7.36
N ASP A 9 -4.63 0.47 8.60
CA ASP A 9 -3.41 -0.29 8.86
C ASP A 9 -3.54 -1.70 8.29
N PHE A 10 -2.53 -2.14 7.54
CA PHE A 10 -2.53 -3.42 6.82
C PHE A 10 -1.19 -4.13 6.95
N ASP A 11 -1.21 -5.36 7.46
CA ASP A 11 -0.04 -6.23 7.53
C ASP A 11 -0.07 -7.25 6.40
N PHE A 12 0.91 -7.16 5.49
CA PHE A 12 1.08 -8.12 4.42
C PHE A 12 2.19 -9.12 4.75
N ARG A 13 1.87 -10.42 4.73
CA ARG A 13 2.83 -11.50 4.99
C ARG A 13 2.98 -12.40 3.75
N PRO A 14 3.91 -12.08 2.83
CA PRO A 14 4.16 -12.93 1.66
C PRO A 14 4.89 -14.24 2.02
N SER A 15 5.60 -14.29 3.15
CA SER A 15 6.25 -15.51 3.66
C SER A 15 6.24 -15.51 5.18
N ARG A 16 6.50 -16.68 5.81
CA ARG A 16 6.57 -16.78 7.27
C ARG A 16 7.67 -15.93 7.92
N ARG A 17 8.68 -15.52 7.14
CA ARG A 17 9.83 -14.73 7.63
C ARG A 17 9.69 -13.24 7.39
N LEU A 18 8.68 -12.80 6.62
CA LEU A 18 8.53 -11.40 6.23
C LEU A 18 7.10 -10.92 6.48
N ALA A 19 6.99 -9.85 7.27
CA ALA A 19 5.77 -9.08 7.44
C ALA A 19 6.07 -7.63 7.07
N LEU A 20 5.24 -7.06 6.19
CA LEU A 20 5.29 -5.67 5.76
C LEU A 20 4.08 -4.97 6.36
N ALA A 21 4.33 -4.03 7.27
CA ALA A 21 3.30 -3.20 7.87
C ALA A 21 3.11 -1.92 7.06
N TYR A 22 1.89 -1.70 6.58
CA TYR A 22 1.47 -0.50 5.88
C TYR A 22 0.53 0.29 6.78
N ARG A 23 0.80 1.59 6.96
CA ARG A 23 -0.03 2.46 7.81
C ARG A 23 -1.12 3.14 7.00
N ALA A 24 -2.24 3.40 7.66
CA ALA A 24 -3.31 4.23 7.13
C ALA A 24 -2.78 5.62 6.71
N GLY A 25 -3.28 6.13 5.60
CA GLY A 25 -2.89 7.43 5.02
C GLY A 25 -1.69 7.36 4.09
N HIS A 26 -0.91 6.27 4.08
CA HIS A 26 0.25 6.16 3.20
C HIS A 26 -0.16 5.79 1.77
N THR A 27 0.49 6.41 0.80
CA THR A 27 0.38 6.06 -0.62
C THR A 27 1.71 5.52 -1.09
N LEU A 28 1.76 4.23 -1.46
CA LEU A 28 3.01 3.54 -1.78
C LEU A 28 2.91 2.70 -3.03
N LEU A 29 4.04 2.55 -3.72
CA LEU A 29 4.21 1.60 -4.80
C LEU A 29 4.42 0.20 -4.20
N VAL A 30 3.50 -0.72 -4.45
CA VAL A 30 3.54 -2.05 -3.84
C VAL A 30 3.51 -3.17 -4.88
N PRO A 31 3.93 -4.40 -4.53
CA PRO A 31 3.71 -5.57 -5.37
C PRO A 31 2.22 -5.80 -5.65
N ILE A 32 1.90 -6.39 -6.81
CA ILE A 32 0.52 -6.68 -7.21
C ILE A 32 -0.18 -7.56 -6.16
N ALA A 33 0.51 -8.55 -5.59
CA ALA A 33 -0.04 -9.41 -4.54
C ALA A 33 -0.49 -8.61 -3.30
N THR A 34 0.31 -7.63 -2.89
CA THR A 34 -0.03 -6.73 -1.77
C THR A 34 -1.23 -5.85 -2.11
N ALA A 35 -1.26 -5.28 -3.32
CA ALA A 35 -2.37 -4.47 -3.77
C ALA A 35 -3.69 -5.24 -3.77
N VAL A 36 -3.71 -6.43 -4.36
CA VAL A 36 -4.89 -7.31 -4.39
C VAL A 36 -5.32 -7.69 -2.97
N ALA A 37 -4.38 -8.00 -2.08
CA ALA A 37 -4.68 -8.35 -0.69
C ALA A 37 -5.25 -7.17 0.09
N ALA A 38 -4.67 -5.97 -0.05
CA ALA A 38 -5.14 -4.75 0.61
C ALA A 38 -6.54 -4.32 0.11
N GLU A 39 -6.78 -4.42 -1.20
CA GLU A 39 -8.10 -4.14 -1.80
C GLU A 39 -9.15 -5.15 -1.32
N SER A 40 -8.83 -6.45 -1.33
CA SER A 40 -9.73 -7.51 -0.87
C SER A 40 -10.06 -7.40 0.62
N ALA A 41 -9.10 -6.91 1.41
CA ALA A 41 -9.29 -6.63 2.83
C ALA A 41 -10.03 -5.30 3.09
N GLY A 42 -10.33 -4.50 2.06
CA GLY A 42 -10.90 -3.16 2.22
C GLY A 42 -9.95 -2.15 2.89
N ALA A 43 -8.67 -2.49 3.03
CA ALA A 43 -7.66 -1.70 3.72
C ALA A 43 -6.90 -0.74 2.77
N GLY A 44 -7.14 -0.82 1.47
CA GLY A 44 -6.54 0.10 0.50
C GLY A 44 -7.28 0.19 -0.83
N ARG A 45 -6.93 1.21 -1.61
CA ARG A 45 -7.47 1.47 -2.95
C ARG A 45 -6.35 1.78 -3.93
N ARG A 46 -6.49 1.31 -5.17
CA ARG A 46 -5.59 1.73 -6.26
C ARG A 46 -5.75 3.20 -6.54
N VAL A 47 -4.62 3.85 -6.67
CA VAL A 47 -4.53 5.25 -7.08
C VAL A 47 -3.59 5.36 -8.29
N PRO A 48 -3.78 6.36 -9.16
CA PRO A 48 -2.78 6.70 -10.15
C PRO A 48 -1.46 7.06 -9.47
N LYS A 49 -0.34 6.98 -10.22
CA LYS A 49 0.97 7.42 -9.71
C LYS A 49 0.81 8.83 -9.12
N PRO A 50 1.13 9.05 -7.84
CA PRO A 50 1.13 10.40 -7.29
C PRO A 50 2.10 11.24 -8.12
N LYS A 51 1.66 12.43 -8.56
CA LYS A 51 2.60 13.44 -9.04
C LYS A 51 3.57 13.68 -7.89
N ASP A 52 4.87 13.69 -8.18
CA ASP A 52 5.94 13.90 -7.21
C ASP A 52 5.73 15.25 -6.49
N GLU A 53 4.89 15.27 -5.46
CA GLU A 53 4.82 16.32 -4.46
C GLU A 53 5.78 15.92 -3.34
N HIS A 54 7.05 15.75 -3.71
CA HIS A 54 8.14 15.71 -2.76
C HIS A 54 8.58 17.15 -2.46
N GLU A 55 7.62 18.01 -2.11
CA GLU A 55 7.89 19.28 -1.46
C GLU A 55 7.69 19.04 0.03
N ARG A 56 8.78 18.68 0.71
CA ARG A 56 8.85 18.82 2.17
C ARG A 56 9.65 20.09 2.47
N PRO A 57 9.12 21.01 3.29
CA PRO A 57 9.82 22.21 3.75
C PRO A 57 11.02 21.90 4.63
#